data_AF-A0A5N6WKL8-F1
#
_entry.id   AF-A0A5N6WKL8-F1
#
_cell.length_a   1.000
_cell.length_b   1.000
_cell.length_c   1.000
_cell.angle_alpha   90.00
_cell.angle_beta   90.00
_cell.angle_gamma   90.00
#
_symmetry.space_group_name_H-M   'P 1'
#
loop_
_entity.id
_entity.type
_entity.pdbx_description
1 polymer ?
#
loop_
_entity_poly.entity_id
_entity_poly.type
_entity_poly.pdbx_seq_one_letter_code
_entity_poly.pdbx_strand_id
1 'polypeptide(L)'
;MAVNSYPNTRNPLLIAEIVALVIENVDMAPDLLNCACVNSMWTVPALNELYRGSLNDMQFRTPGIESLNCLFVASRQRFSRNMSFVKHLLLAAEHVPDANWGAPFGRPMCFDVCRSMRHGDDAERLLLPQPWRLKSLMIPFEMANHYWDCIPDFICQTVELLAITNSDCTRFMWPHRHNLSTSNFPNLKALTVYISESEPVLTGLRQLLETHKFQLEFLHVEEWEDREPRDLARRDELLLRETSF
;
A
#
# COMPACT_ATOMS: atom_id res chain seq x y z
N MET A 1 35.12 17.19 53.53
CA MET A 1 34.42 16.23 52.66
C MET A 1 33.77 17.01 51.54
N ALA A 2 34.29 16.90 50.31
CA ALA A 2 33.70 17.56 49.14
C ALA A 2 32.64 16.63 48.54
N VAL A 3 31.39 17.08 48.55
CA VAL A 3 30.29 16.42 47.84
C VAL A 3 30.43 16.83 46.37
N ASN A 4 30.94 15.94 45.53
CA ASN A 4 30.89 16.11 44.09
C ASN A 4 29.42 15.98 43.65
N SER A 5 28.70 17.09 43.61
CA SER A 5 27.43 17.18 42.89
C SER A 5 27.74 17.19 41.40
N TYR A 6 27.74 16.02 40.76
CA TYR A 6 27.71 15.97 39.31
C TYR A 6 26.41 16.64 38.83
N PRO A 7 26.47 17.67 37.97
CA PRO A 7 25.27 18.20 37.36
C PRO A 7 24.61 17.07 36.58
N ASN A 8 23.31 16.87 36.80
CA ASN A 8 22.50 15.85 36.17
C ASN A 8 22.44 16.12 34.65
N THR A 9 23.42 15.61 33.91
CA THR A 9 23.56 15.75 32.47
C THR A 9 22.57 14.83 31.77
N ARG A 10 21.28 15.16 31.86
CA ARG A 10 20.30 14.65 30.89
C ARG A 10 20.62 15.31 29.56
N ASN A 11 21.39 14.64 28.71
CA ASN A 11 21.50 15.03 27.31
C ASN A 11 20.30 14.44 26.56
N PRO A 12 19.24 15.23 26.28
CA PRO A 12 17.99 14.71 25.74
C PRO A 12 18.17 14.13 24.32
N LEU A 13 19.23 14.54 23.60
CA LEU A 13 19.54 14.05 22.26
C LEU A 13 20.02 12.60 22.27
N LEU A 14 20.83 12.21 23.27
CA LEU A 14 21.27 10.83 23.47
C LEU A 14 20.08 9.89 23.68
N ILE A 15 19.04 10.33 24.39
CA ILE A 15 17.85 9.50 24.62
C ILE A 15 17.07 9.30 23.32
N ALA A 16 16.92 10.34 22.50
CA ALA A 16 16.24 10.21 21.21
C ALA A 16 17.00 9.30 20.23
N GLU A 17 18.33 9.38 20.20
CA GLU A 17 19.18 8.50 19.38
C GLU A 17 19.09 7.03 19.83
N ILE A 18 19.11 6.79 21.15
CA ILE A 18 18.94 5.43 21.70
C ILE A 18 17.56 4.88 21.33
N VAL A 19 16.50 5.68 21.44
CA VAL A 19 15.14 5.26 21.09
C VAL A 19 15.04 4.92 19.60
N ALA A 20 15.65 5.72 18.72
CA ALA A 20 15.69 5.42 17.29
C ALA A 20 16.40 4.09 17.01
N LEU A 21 17.59 3.88 17.59
CA LEU A 21 18.34 2.62 17.46
C LEU A 21 17.58 1.40 17.97
N VAL A 22 16.86 1.53 19.09
CA VAL A 22 16.02 0.44 19.59
C VAL A 22 14.92 0.12 18.58
N ILE A 23 14.22 1.13 18.07
CA ILE A 23 13.09 0.95 17.16
C ILE A 23 13.51 0.38 15.82
N GLU A 24 14.69 0.74 15.30
CA GLU A 24 15.26 0.14 14.08
C GLU A 24 15.48 -1.39 14.19
N ASN A 25 15.50 -1.94 15.41
CA ASN A 25 15.66 -3.37 15.67
C ASN A 25 14.36 -4.04 16.17
N VAL A 26 13.21 -3.35 16.12
CA VAL A 26 11.90 -3.94 16.45
C VAL A 26 11.24 -4.38 15.15
N ASP A 27 11.23 -5.69 14.91
CA ASP A 27 10.79 -6.25 13.63
C ASP A 27 9.28 -6.54 13.58
N MET A 28 8.61 -6.57 14.73
CA MET A 28 7.21 -6.97 14.84
C MET A 28 6.25 -5.77 14.95
N ALA A 29 5.22 -5.76 14.09
CA ALA A 29 4.20 -4.72 14.06
C ALA A 29 3.46 -4.50 15.40
N PRO A 30 3.06 -5.55 16.16
CA PRO A 30 2.47 -5.35 17.49
C PRO A 30 3.40 -4.62 18.47
N ASP A 31 4.70 -4.91 18.41
CA ASP A 31 5.69 -4.30 19.31
C ASP A 31 5.95 -2.84 18.92
N LEU A 32 6.00 -2.53 17.63
CA LEU A 32 6.05 -1.16 17.13
C LEU A 32 4.80 -0.35 17.51
N LEU A 33 3.60 -0.96 17.47
CA LEU A 33 2.37 -0.33 17.97
C LEU A 33 2.43 -0.06 19.48
N ASN A 34 2.98 -0.98 20.26
CA ASN A 34 3.21 -0.78 21.70
C ASN A 34 4.21 0.36 21.95
N CYS A 35 5.32 0.39 21.21
CA CYS A 35 6.29 1.49 21.24
C CYS A 35 5.64 2.84 20.89
N ALA A 36 4.74 2.86 19.89
CA ALA A 36 4.04 4.06 19.49
C ALA A 36 3.16 4.67 20.60
N CYS A 37 2.70 3.83 21.54
CA CYS A 37 1.85 4.22 22.66
C CYS A 37 2.62 4.70 23.91
N VAL A 38 3.96 4.60 23.94
CA VAL A 38 4.75 4.89 25.16
C VAL A 38 4.74 6.38 25.52
N ASN A 39 5.27 7.23 24.63
CA ASN A 39 5.25 8.70 24.74
C ASN A 39 5.71 9.32 23.41
N SER A 40 5.64 10.65 23.29
CA SER A 40 5.94 11.36 22.04
C SER A 40 7.34 11.12 21.46
N MET A 41 8.34 10.78 22.28
CA MET A 41 9.70 10.47 21.82
C MET A 41 9.77 9.11 21.13
N TRP A 42 8.96 8.15 21.56
CA TRP A 42 8.84 6.83 20.95
C TRP A 42 7.80 6.83 19.81
N THR A 43 6.73 7.61 19.94
CA THR A 43 5.61 7.64 19.00
C THR A 43 6.07 7.88 17.56
N VAL A 44 6.85 8.93 17.33
CA VAL A 44 7.25 9.30 15.96
C VAL A 44 8.16 8.25 15.32
N PRO A 45 9.30 7.84 15.92
CA PRO A 45 10.14 6.81 15.34
C PRO A 45 9.44 5.45 15.23
N ALA A 46 8.59 5.06 16.20
CA ALA A 46 7.88 3.78 16.17
C ALA A 46 6.87 3.72 15.03
N LEU A 47 6.08 4.79 14.86
CA LEU A 47 5.16 4.89 13.73
C LEU A 47 5.94 4.99 12.41
N ASN A 48 7.04 5.74 12.36
CA ASN A 48 7.88 5.78 11.17
C ASN A 48 8.35 4.39 10.78
N GLU A 49 8.87 3.59 11.70
CA GLU A 49 9.36 2.24 11.38
C GLU A 49 8.21 1.27 11.05
N LEU A 50 7.09 1.37 11.77
CA LEU A 50 5.85 0.62 11.50
C LEU A 50 5.34 0.89 10.07
N TYR A 51 5.29 2.16 9.66
CA TYR A 51 4.84 2.55 8.32
C TYR A 51 5.94 2.39 7.25
N ARG A 52 7.22 2.32 7.64
CA ARG A 52 8.34 2.02 6.73
C ARG A 52 8.31 0.55 6.30
N GLY A 53 8.06 -0.36 7.25
CA GLY A 53 7.84 -1.79 7.07
C GLY A 53 9.07 -2.61 6.62
N SER A 54 9.17 -3.87 7.04
CA SER A 54 10.19 -4.85 6.59
C SER A 54 9.75 -5.57 5.31
N LEU A 55 10.68 -6.05 4.47
CA LEU A 55 10.37 -6.78 3.21
C LEU A 55 9.45 -8.01 3.44
N ASN A 56 9.43 -8.56 4.66
CA ASN A 56 8.64 -9.72 5.03
C ASN A 56 7.24 -9.39 5.56
N ASP A 57 6.96 -8.11 5.85
CA ASP A 57 5.73 -7.66 6.50
C ASP A 57 4.76 -6.97 5.54
N MET A 58 4.63 -7.46 4.31
CA MET A 58 3.70 -6.85 3.34
C MET A 58 2.25 -6.76 3.85
N GLN A 59 1.83 -7.70 4.70
CA GLN A 59 0.49 -7.70 5.34
C GLN A 59 0.30 -6.60 6.40
N PHE A 60 1.37 -6.00 6.92
CA PHE A 60 1.32 -4.92 7.92
C PHE A 60 1.64 -3.54 7.32
N ARG A 61 2.06 -3.46 6.04
CA ARG A 61 2.49 -2.22 5.39
C ARG A 61 1.36 -1.25 5.08
N THR A 62 0.11 -1.71 5.04
CA THR A 62 -1.03 -0.80 5.01
C THR A 62 -2.29 -1.49 5.53
N PRO A 63 -3.10 -0.81 6.35
CA PRO A 63 -4.34 -1.39 6.83
C PRO A 63 -5.21 -1.81 5.64
N GLY A 64 -5.94 -2.92 5.78
CA GLY A 64 -6.97 -3.30 4.80
C GLY A 64 -7.99 -2.19 4.59
N ILE A 65 -8.79 -2.29 3.54
CA ILE A 65 -9.75 -1.23 3.17
C ILE A 65 -10.72 -0.90 4.33
N GLU A 66 -11.18 -1.88 5.10
CA GLU A 66 -12.07 -1.61 6.25
C GLU A 66 -11.33 -0.86 7.36
N SER A 67 -10.11 -1.28 7.66
CA SER A 67 -9.24 -0.58 8.61
C SER A 67 -8.96 0.88 8.20
N LEU A 68 -8.66 1.12 6.92
CA LEU A 68 -8.52 2.47 6.37
C LEU A 68 -9.82 3.28 6.50
N ASN A 69 -10.97 2.66 6.24
CA ASN A 69 -12.27 3.28 6.40
C ASN A 69 -12.56 3.68 7.85
N CYS A 70 -12.26 2.80 8.81
CA CYS A 70 -12.40 3.06 10.23
C CYS A 70 -11.54 4.26 10.66
N LEU A 71 -10.27 4.29 10.27
CA LEU A 71 -9.37 5.41 10.57
C LEU A 71 -9.84 6.71 9.94
N PHE A 72 -10.30 6.66 8.69
CA PHE A 72 -10.80 7.81 7.95
C PHE A 72 -12.06 8.40 8.58
N VAL A 73 -13.02 7.55 8.99
CA VAL A 73 -14.26 7.97 9.66
C VAL A 73 -13.98 8.51 11.06
N ALA A 74 -13.07 7.88 11.81
CA ALA A 74 -12.73 8.30 13.16
C ALA A 74 -12.14 9.72 13.19
N SER A 75 -11.26 10.06 12.24
CA SER A 75 -10.78 11.44 12.07
C SER A 75 -10.06 11.64 10.74
N ARG A 76 -10.68 12.38 9.82
CA ARG A 76 -10.06 12.74 8.52
C ARG A 76 -8.74 13.47 8.66
N GLN A 77 -8.62 14.36 9.65
CA GLN A 77 -7.40 15.14 9.88
C GLN A 77 -6.25 14.27 10.38
N ARG A 78 -6.52 13.39 11.36
CA ARG A 78 -5.49 12.45 11.85
C ARG A 78 -5.13 11.44 10.77
N PHE A 79 -6.11 10.97 10.01
CA PHE A 79 -5.90 10.09 8.88
C PHE A 79 -4.93 10.70 7.86
N SER A 80 -5.21 11.91 7.36
CA SER A 80 -4.33 12.58 6.40
C SER A 80 -2.91 12.81 6.95
N ARG A 81 -2.79 13.20 8.22
CA ARG A 81 -1.47 13.33 8.87
C ARG A 81 -0.74 11.99 8.95
N ASN A 82 -1.43 10.91 9.28
CA ASN A 82 -0.82 9.59 9.42
C ASN A 82 -0.44 9.00 8.06
N MET A 83 -1.23 9.25 7.01
CA MET A 83 -0.90 8.85 5.64
C MET A 83 0.41 9.48 5.15
N SER A 84 0.85 10.60 5.73
CA SER A 84 2.17 11.18 5.45
C SER A 84 3.35 10.33 5.91
N PHE A 85 3.13 9.29 6.72
CA PHE A 85 4.19 8.33 7.04
C PHE A 85 4.18 7.12 6.08
N VAL A 86 3.11 6.95 5.30
CA VAL A 86 2.95 5.81 4.40
C VAL A 86 3.70 6.07 3.09
N LYS A 87 4.77 5.32 2.89
CA LYS A 87 5.57 5.36 1.66
C LYS A 87 5.10 4.36 0.61
N HIS A 88 4.56 3.23 1.06
CA HIS A 88 4.09 2.13 0.21
C HIS A 88 2.66 1.78 0.61
N LEU A 89 1.72 1.98 -0.31
CA LEU A 89 0.29 1.74 -0.08
C LEU A 89 -0.15 0.52 -0.86
N LEU A 90 -0.59 -0.50 -0.14
CA LEU A 90 -1.33 -1.63 -0.66
C LEU A 90 -2.80 -1.40 -0.32
N LEU A 91 -3.65 -1.27 -1.34
CA LEU A 91 -5.08 -1.39 -1.13
C LEU A 91 -5.41 -2.87 -1.21
N ALA A 92 -5.49 -3.51 -0.05
CA ALA A 92 -5.91 -4.90 0.10
C ALA A 92 -7.40 -4.98 0.45
N ALA A 93 -8.13 -5.86 -0.24
CA ALA A 93 -9.43 -6.32 0.21
C ALA A 93 -9.22 -7.13 1.50
N GLU A 94 -10.10 -6.98 2.48
CA GLU A 94 -9.96 -7.77 3.72
C GLU A 94 -10.41 -9.21 3.51
N HIS A 95 -11.31 -9.43 2.55
CA HIS A 95 -11.68 -10.75 2.08
C HIS A 95 -10.95 -11.02 0.76
N VAL A 96 -10.27 -12.17 0.67
CA VAL A 96 -9.73 -12.65 -0.60
C VAL A 96 -10.90 -12.69 -1.59
N PRO A 97 -10.80 -12.01 -2.74
CA PRO A 97 -11.83 -12.05 -3.76
C PRO A 97 -12.06 -13.51 -4.16
N ASP A 98 -13.13 -14.11 -3.67
CA ASP A 98 -13.49 -15.47 -4.05
C ASP A 98 -13.80 -15.42 -5.56
N ALA A 99 -13.10 -16.23 -6.35
CA ALA A 99 -13.29 -16.32 -7.80
C ALA A 99 -14.76 -16.60 -8.20
N ASN A 100 -15.57 -17.07 -7.25
CA ASN A 100 -16.97 -17.42 -7.37
C ASN A 100 -17.99 -16.29 -7.13
N TRP A 101 -17.60 -15.06 -6.75
CA TRP A 101 -18.55 -13.95 -6.52
C TRP A 101 -19.07 -13.28 -7.81
N GLY A 102 -19.43 -14.08 -8.81
CA GLY A 102 -20.29 -13.65 -9.91
C GLY A 102 -19.76 -12.56 -10.84
N ALA A 103 -18.48 -12.18 -10.73
CA ALA A 103 -17.83 -11.38 -11.76
C ALA A 103 -17.84 -12.23 -13.05
N PRO A 104 -18.27 -11.73 -14.22
CA PRO A 104 -18.53 -12.56 -15.40
C PRO A 104 -17.27 -13.24 -16.00
N PHE A 105 -16.12 -13.12 -15.34
CA PHE A 105 -14.81 -13.36 -15.89
C PHE A 105 -13.79 -13.88 -14.84
N GLY A 106 -14.16 -14.42 -13.66
CA GLY A 106 -13.15 -14.99 -12.74
C GLY A 106 -12.01 -14.01 -12.34
N ARG A 107 -12.32 -12.71 -12.33
CA ARG A 107 -11.37 -11.66 -11.95
C ARG A 107 -11.48 -11.44 -10.44
N PRO A 108 -10.38 -11.28 -9.70
CA PRO A 108 -10.47 -10.83 -8.33
C PRO A 108 -11.05 -9.41 -8.32
N MET A 109 -12.30 -9.30 -7.85
CA MET A 109 -13.00 -8.03 -7.63
C MET A 109 -13.11 -7.74 -6.15
N CYS A 110 -12.76 -6.51 -5.77
CA CYS A 110 -13.00 -6.00 -4.44
C CYS A 110 -14.27 -5.14 -4.45
N PHE A 111 -15.26 -5.58 -3.70
CA PHE A 111 -16.49 -4.83 -3.44
C PHE A 111 -16.38 -3.91 -2.22
N ASP A 112 -15.27 -4.00 -1.47
CA ASP A 112 -15.00 -3.10 -0.35
C ASP A 112 -14.78 -1.69 -0.89
N VAL A 113 -15.67 -0.78 -0.50
CA VAL A 113 -15.53 0.60 -0.93
C VAL A 113 -14.55 1.33 -0.03
N CYS A 114 -13.39 1.67 -0.58
CA CYS A 114 -12.42 2.54 0.07
C CYS A 114 -12.99 3.97 0.12
N ARG A 115 -13.49 4.37 1.29
CA ARG A 115 -14.23 5.63 1.49
C ARG A 115 -13.38 6.85 1.18
N SER A 116 -12.08 6.79 1.45
CA SER A 116 -11.15 7.84 1.05
C SER A 116 -11.03 7.97 -0.48
N MET A 117 -11.34 6.92 -1.25
CA MET A 117 -11.27 6.94 -2.72
C MET A 117 -12.62 7.24 -3.40
N ARG A 118 -13.67 7.58 -2.63
CA ARG A 118 -15.01 7.91 -3.18
C ARG A 118 -15.09 9.32 -3.77
N HIS A 119 -14.28 10.25 -3.27
CA HIS A 119 -14.32 11.66 -3.61
C HIS A 119 -12.91 12.17 -3.90
N GLY A 120 -12.76 13.08 -4.87
CA GLY A 120 -11.44 13.61 -5.29
C GLY A 120 -10.61 14.15 -4.14
N ASP A 121 -11.17 15.05 -3.31
CA ASP A 121 -10.47 15.67 -2.18
C ASP A 121 -10.02 14.67 -1.11
N ASP A 122 -10.78 13.58 -0.94
CA ASP A 122 -10.44 12.53 0.03
C ASP A 122 -9.38 11.57 -0.55
N ALA A 123 -9.42 11.33 -1.86
CA ALA A 123 -8.45 10.50 -2.57
C ALA A 123 -7.09 11.20 -2.62
N GLU A 124 -7.09 12.52 -2.80
CA GLU A 124 -5.90 13.36 -2.67
C GLU A 124 -5.22 13.17 -1.31
N ARG A 125 -6.00 13.17 -0.21
CA ARG A 125 -5.45 12.98 1.15
C ARG A 125 -4.84 11.60 1.37
N LEU A 126 -5.29 10.58 0.63
CA LEU A 126 -4.74 9.24 0.68
C LEU A 126 -3.49 9.09 -0.19
N LEU A 127 -3.53 9.62 -1.42
CA LEU A 127 -2.53 9.37 -2.47
C LEU A 127 -1.45 10.46 -2.58
N LEU A 128 -1.75 11.68 -2.15
CA LEU A 128 -0.82 12.81 -2.05
C LEU A 128 -0.68 13.29 -0.60
N PRO A 129 -0.29 12.42 0.34
CA PRO A 129 -0.07 12.89 1.69
C PRO A 129 1.12 13.87 1.73
N GLN A 130 1.07 14.82 2.67
CA GLN A 130 2.07 15.87 2.86
C GLN A 130 2.66 15.73 4.28
N PRO A 131 3.98 15.88 4.47
CA PRO A 131 4.99 16.34 3.50
C PRO A 131 5.62 15.23 2.65
N TRP A 132 5.47 13.96 3.04
CA TRP A 132 6.09 12.83 2.34
C TRP A 132 5.13 12.22 1.33
N ARG A 133 5.65 12.02 0.12
CA ARG A 133 4.88 11.53 -1.02
C ARG A 133 4.89 10.00 -1.07
N LEU A 134 3.77 9.43 -1.50
CA LEU A 134 3.65 8.01 -1.78
C LEU A 134 4.65 7.61 -2.87
N LYS A 135 5.41 6.53 -2.64
CA LYS A 135 6.42 6.01 -3.59
C LYS A 135 5.98 4.73 -4.28
N SER A 136 5.14 3.94 -3.65
CA SER A 136 4.59 2.72 -4.23
C SER A 136 3.09 2.64 -4.00
N LEU A 137 2.36 2.22 -5.02
CA LEU A 137 0.94 1.90 -4.93
C LEU A 137 0.69 0.54 -5.54
N MET A 138 0.00 -0.33 -4.79
CA MET A 138 -0.41 -1.65 -5.22
C MET A 138 -1.91 -1.84 -5.03
N ILE A 139 -2.58 -2.24 -6.11
CA ILE A 139 -4.02 -2.54 -6.18
C ILE A 139 -4.16 -3.83 -7.01
N PRO A 140 -4.08 -5.01 -6.37
CA PRO A 140 -3.96 -6.29 -7.09
C PRO A 140 -5.30 -6.86 -7.58
N PHE A 141 -6.37 -6.06 -7.56
CA PHE A 141 -7.72 -6.47 -7.91
C PHE A 141 -8.49 -5.31 -8.50
N GLU A 142 -9.59 -5.61 -9.20
CA GLU A 142 -10.46 -4.58 -9.71
C GLU A 142 -11.31 -4.00 -8.56
N MET A 143 -11.23 -2.69 -8.36
CA MET A 143 -12.03 -1.99 -7.34
C MET A 143 -13.40 -1.58 -7.90
N ALA A 144 -14.48 -2.12 -7.32
CA ALA A 144 -15.83 -1.78 -7.70
C ALA A 144 -16.32 -0.51 -6.97
N ASN A 145 -16.87 0.46 -7.73
CA ASN A 145 -17.48 1.71 -7.24
C ASN A 145 -16.50 2.80 -6.72
N HIS A 146 -15.30 2.90 -7.28
CA HIS A 146 -14.31 3.92 -6.90
C HIS A 146 -14.20 5.03 -7.94
N TYR A 147 -13.89 6.23 -7.48
CA TYR A 147 -13.76 7.41 -8.35
C TYR A 147 -12.36 7.44 -8.97
N TRP A 148 -12.21 6.80 -10.14
CA TRP A 148 -10.94 6.70 -10.86
C TRP A 148 -10.55 7.95 -11.66
N ASP A 149 -11.48 8.88 -11.87
CA ASP A 149 -11.30 10.02 -12.77
C ASP A 149 -10.18 11.00 -12.36
N CYS A 150 -9.70 10.97 -11.11
CA CYS A 150 -8.64 11.86 -10.63
C CYS A 150 -7.43 11.11 -10.02
N ILE A 151 -7.54 9.79 -9.85
CA ILE A 151 -6.49 8.97 -9.24
C ILE A 151 -5.18 9.02 -10.04
N PRO A 152 -5.18 8.96 -11.39
CA PRO A 152 -3.97 9.06 -12.18
C PRO A 152 -3.20 10.37 -11.95
N ASP A 153 -3.89 11.50 -11.86
CA ASP A 153 -3.26 12.82 -11.65
C ASP A 153 -2.42 12.86 -10.35
N PHE A 154 -2.89 12.17 -9.30
CA PHE A 154 -2.21 12.06 -8.02
C PHE A 154 -0.99 11.12 -8.07
N ILE A 155 -1.15 9.97 -8.74
CA ILE A 155 -0.11 8.93 -8.83
C ILE A 155 1.04 9.37 -9.74
N CYS A 156 0.74 9.98 -10.90
CA CYS A 156 1.71 10.42 -11.90
C CYS A 156 2.87 11.24 -11.32
N GLN A 157 2.61 12.04 -10.29
CA GLN A 157 3.57 12.98 -9.73
C GLN A 157 4.50 12.36 -8.67
N THR A 158 4.17 11.21 -8.12
CA THR A 158 4.76 10.75 -6.85
C THR A 158 5.23 9.31 -6.88
N VAL A 159 4.46 8.44 -7.51
CA VAL A 159 4.66 6.99 -7.46
C VAL A 159 5.79 6.58 -8.41
N GLU A 160 6.72 5.78 -7.88
CA GLU A 160 7.82 5.16 -8.62
C GLU A 160 7.54 3.70 -8.95
N LEU A 161 6.73 3.03 -8.14
CA LEU A 161 6.38 1.61 -8.27
C LEU A 161 4.85 1.48 -8.30
N LEU A 162 4.29 1.05 -9.41
CA LEU A 162 2.85 0.88 -9.57
C LEU A 162 2.52 -0.59 -9.85
N ALA A 163 1.56 -1.14 -9.13
CA ALA A 163 1.05 -2.47 -9.36
C ALA A 163 -0.49 -2.42 -9.45
N ILE A 164 -1.05 -2.73 -10.62
CA ILE A 164 -2.48 -2.58 -10.92
C ILE A 164 -2.98 -3.72 -11.82
N THR A 165 -4.28 -3.85 -11.99
CA THR A 165 -4.85 -4.81 -12.94
C THR A 165 -4.77 -4.32 -14.39
N ASN A 166 -4.76 -5.25 -15.34
CA ASN A 166 -4.80 -4.93 -16.78
C ASN A 166 -6.09 -4.18 -17.18
N SER A 167 -7.23 -4.46 -16.53
CA SER A 167 -8.47 -3.71 -16.75
C SER A 167 -8.32 -2.26 -16.31
N ASP A 168 -7.69 -2.01 -15.15
CA ASP A 168 -7.45 -0.65 -14.65
C ASP A 168 -6.44 0.12 -15.50
N CYS A 169 -5.52 -0.52 -16.25
CA CYS A 169 -4.62 0.17 -17.18
C CYS A 169 -5.36 1.09 -18.17
N THR A 170 -6.55 0.70 -18.62
CA THR A 170 -7.37 1.54 -19.52
C THR A 170 -7.90 2.81 -18.85
N ARG A 171 -8.08 2.79 -17.52
CA ARG A 171 -8.60 3.93 -16.75
C ARG A 171 -7.56 5.04 -16.63
N PHE A 172 -6.28 4.71 -16.72
CA PHE A 172 -5.18 5.67 -16.77
C PHE A 172 -5.03 6.36 -18.14
N MET A 173 -5.86 6.03 -19.14
CA MET A 173 -5.81 6.63 -20.49
C MET A 173 -6.72 7.83 -20.69
N TRP A 174 -7.71 8.05 -19.82
CA TRP A 174 -8.73 9.07 -20.07
C TRP A 174 -8.18 10.48 -19.79
N PRO A 175 -8.36 11.47 -20.68
CA PRO A 175 -7.92 12.84 -20.40
C PRO A 175 -8.65 13.41 -19.18
N HIS A 176 -7.89 13.71 -18.12
CA HIS A 176 -8.45 14.13 -16.84
C HIS A 176 -8.74 15.64 -16.78
N ARG A 177 -9.63 16.01 -15.85
CA ARG A 177 -10.32 17.31 -15.71
C ARG A 177 -9.40 18.54 -15.58
N HIS A 178 -8.09 18.35 -15.40
CA HIS A 178 -7.16 19.41 -15.04
C HIS A 178 -6.15 19.77 -16.12
N ASN A 179 -6.51 19.84 -17.42
CA ASN A 179 -5.65 20.45 -18.47
C ASN A 179 -4.18 19.95 -18.47
N LEU A 180 -3.88 18.81 -17.86
CA LEU A 180 -2.59 18.14 -17.88
C LEU A 180 -2.54 17.43 -19.22
N SER A 181 -2.40 18.24 -20.27
CA SER A 181 -2.03 17.84 -21.61
C SER A 181 -0.90 16.82 -21.47
N THR A 182 -1.20 15.55 -21.72
CA THR A 182 -0.29 14.39 -21.59
C THR A 182 0.24 14.19 -20.17
N SER A 183 -0.53 13.51 -19.32
CA SER A 183 -0.10 13.05 -17.99
C SER A 183 0.99 11.98 -18.11
N ASN A 184 2.21 12.39 -18.45
CA ASN A 184 3.37 11.50 -18.37
C ASN A 184 3.56 11.05 -16.91
N PHE A 185 4.11 9.86 -16.72
CA PHE A 185 4.49 9.32 -15.42
C PHE A 185 6.02 9.45 -15.27
N PRO A 186 6.56 10.66 -15.05
CA PRO A 186 8.01 10.91 -15.10
C PRO A 186 8.79 10.16 -14.03
N ASN A 187 8.13 9.79 -12.92
CA ASN A 187 8.76 9.12 -11.80
C ASN A 187 8.57 7.60 -11.82
N LEU A 188 7.69 7.07 -12.68
CA LEU A 188 7.36 5.66 -12.68
C LEU A 188 8.51 4.84 -13.28
N LYS A 189 9.12 4.00 -12.44
CA LYS A 189 10.26 3.14 -12.77
C LYS A 189 9.86 1.68 -12.88
N ALA A 190 8.90 1.22 -12.07
CA ALA A 190 8.42 -0.16 -12.15
C ALA A 190 6.90 -0.20 -12.30
N LEU A 191 6.45 -1.04 -13.23
CA LEU A 191 5.04 -1.35 -13.44
C LEU A 191 4.84 -2.86 -13.30
N THR A 192 3.95 -3.27 -12.40
CA THR A 192 3.43 -4.64 -12.31
C THR A 192 1.99 -4.65 -12.77
N VAL A 193 1.65 -5.57 -13.67
CA VAL A 193 0.28 -5.73 -14.17
C VAL A 193 -0.25 -7.10 -13.82
N TYR A 194 -1.31 -7.12 -13.04
CA TYR A 194 -2.06 -8.34 -12.74
C TYR A 194 -3.00 -8.67 -13.90
N ILE A 195 -2.92 -9.90 -14.38
CA ILE A 195 -3.82 -10.45 -15.41
C ILE A 195 -4.60 -11.63 -14.85
N SER A 196 -5.83 -11.80 -15.34
CA SER A 196 -6.70 -12.94 -15.03
C SER A 196 -6.81 -13.82 -16.27
N GLU A 197 -7.05 -15.12 -16.10
CA GLU A 197 -7.24 -16.07 -17.21
C GLU A 197 -8.35 -15.63 -18.20
N SER A 198 -9.29 -14.81 -17.74
CA SER A 198 -10.36 -14.24 -18.56
C SER A 198 -10.01 -12.96 -19.31
N GLU A 199 -8.85 -12.37 -19.05
CA GLU A 199 -8.27 -11.24 -19.76
C GLU A 199 -6.96 -11.65 -20.45
N PRO A 200 -6.99 -12.60 -21.42
CA PRO A 200 -5.78 -12.99 -22.13
C PRO A 200 -5.23 -11.84 -23.00
N VAL A 201 -6.03 -10.80 -23.26
CA VAL A 201 -5.62 -9.68 -24.11
C VAL A 201 -5.13 -8.52 -23.24
N LEU A 202 -3.82 -8.26 -23.33
CA LEU A 202 -3.12 -7.12 -22.73
C LEU A 202 -3.49 -5.77 -23.37
N THR A 203 -4.74 -5.59 -23.81
CA THR A 203 -5.18 -4.39 -24.52
C THR A 203 -4.97 -3.15 -23.66
N GLY A 204 -5.30 -3.22 -22.36
CA GLY A 204 -5.11 -2.11 -21.43
C GLY A 204 -3.65 -1.74 -21.26
N LEU A 205 -2.79 -2.71 -20.96
CA LEU A 205 -1.34 -2.47 -20.85
C LEU A 205 -0.74 -1.95 -22.16
N ARG A 206 -1.08 -2.56 -23.30
CA ARG A 206 -0.58 -2.14 -24.61
C ARG A 206 -0.95 -0.68 -24.89
N GLN A 207 -2.22 -0.33 -24.71
CA GLN A 207 -2.68 1.02 -24.95
C GLN A 207 -2.07 2.02 -23.97
N LEU A 208 -1.87 1.64 -22.71
CA LEU A 208 -1.21 2.47 -21.70
C LEU A 208 0.22 2.82 -22.17
N LEU A 209 1.01 1.82 -22.56
CA LEU A 209 2.38 1.96 -23.06
C LEU A 209 2.48 2.74 -24.38
N GLU A 210 1.47 2.61 -25.25
CA GLU A 210 1.41 3.37 -26.52
C GLU A 210 1.01 4.83 -26.30
N THR A 211 0.16 5.12 -25.31
CA THR A 211 -0.40 6.46 -25.05
C THR A 211 0.54 7.34 -24.23
N HIS A 212 1.31 6.75 -23.30
CA HIS A 212 2.14 7.48 -22.36
C HIS A 212 3.62 7.18 -22.56
N LYS A 213 4.47 8.20 -22.38
CA LYS A 213 5.92 7.99 -22.33
C LYS A 213 6.31 7.57 -20.92
N PHE A 214 6.72 6.32 -20.79
CA PHE A 214 7.32 5.81 -19.56
C PHE A 214 8.83 5.66 -19.71
N GLN A 215 9.53 5.81 -18.59
CA GLN A 215 10.94 5.42 -18.44
C GLN A 215 11.01 4.23 -17.48
N LEU A 216 10.28 3.15 -17.80
CA LEU A 216 10.27 1.95 -16.97
C LEU A 216 11.64 1.29 -17.00
N GLU A 217 12.19 1.05 -15.82
CA GLU A 217 13.33 0.17 -15.59
C GLU A 217 12.85 -1.29 -15.49
N PHE A 218 11.64 -1.50 -14.96
CA PHE A 218 11.06 -2.83 -14.74
C PHE A 218 9.59 -2.88 -15.20
N LEU A 219 9.25 -3.94 -15.92
CA LEU A 219 7.88 -4.30 -16.26
C LEU A 219 7.67 -5.76 -15.89
N HIS A 220 6.69 -6.01 -15.04
CA HIS A 220 6.29 -7.36 -14.63
C HIS A 220 4.82 -7.58 -14.98
N VAL A 221 4.52 -8.77 -15.46
CA VAL A 221 3.14 -9.22 -15.68
C VAL A 221 2.96 -10.46 -14.81
N GLU A 222 1.98 -10.40 -13.92
CA GLU A 222 1.70 -11.44 -12.94
C GLU A 222 0.33 -12.04 -13.25
N GLU A 223 0.30 -13.35 -13.51
CA GLU A 223 -0.95 -14.09 -13.68
C GLU A 223 -1.55 -14.37 -12.31
N TRP A 224 -2.83 -14.06 -12.15
CA TRP A 224 -3.59 -14.51 -11.01
C TRP A 224 -3.82 -16.02 -11.17
N GLU A 225 -2.93 -16.82 -10.59
CA GLU A 225 -3.19 -18.26 -10.44
C GLU A 225 -4.42 -18.41 -9.55
N ASP A 226 -5.48 -19.05 -10.07
CA ASP A 226 -6.52 -19.66 -9.25
C ASP A 226 -5.83 -20.75 -8.40
N ARG A 227 -5.21 -20.34 -7.29
CA ARG A 227 -4.88 -21.26 -6.20
C ARG A 227 -6.22 -21.63 -5.58
N GLU A 228 -6.89 -22.57 -6.23
CA GLU A 228 -7.95 -23.38 -5.66
C GLU A 228 -7.60 -23.62 -4.17
N PRO A 229 -8.46 -23.21 -3.22
CA PRO A 229 -8.26 -23.48 -1.79
C PRO A 229 -8.01 -24.97 -1.48
N ARG A 230 -8.34 -25.85 -2.45
CA ARG A 230 -8.07 -27.29 -2.41
C ARG A 230 -6.60 -27.66 -2.41
N ASP A 231 -5.69 -26.83 -2.93
CA ASP A 231 -4.26 -27.18 -2.98
C ASP A 231 -3.50 -26.81 -1.69
N LEU A 232 -3.98 -25.82 -0.92
CA LEU A 232 -3.49 -25.57 0.44
C LEU A 232 -3.98 -26.65 1.42
N ALA A 233 -5.24 -27.07 1.31
CA ALA A 233 -5.77 -28.18 2.10
C ALA A 233 -5.06 -29.52 1.80
N ARG A 234 -4.69 -29.77 0.53
CA ARG A 234 -3.88 -30.95 0.16
C ARG A 234 -2.43 -30.88 0.62
N ARG A 235 -1.82 -29.70 0.64
CA ARG A 235 -0.46 -29.53 1.17
C ARG A 235 -0.41 -29.77 2.69
N ASP A 236 -1.42 -29.28 3.41
CA ASP A 236 -1.52 -29.53 4.86
C ASP A 236 -1.87 -31.00 5.16
N GLU A 237 -2.73 -31.65 4.37
CA GLU A 237 -2.98 -33.11 4.49
C GLU A 237 -1.76 -33.97 4.13
N LEU A 238 -0.94 -33.56 3.15
CA LEU A 238 0.29 -34.27 2.78
C LEU A 238 1.39 -34.10 3.84
N LEU A 239 1.55 -32.89 4.40
CA LEU A 239 2.50 -32.62 5.48
C LEU A 239 2.09 -33.29 6.82
N LEU A 240 0.79 -33.40 7.09
CA LEU A 240 0.28 -34.15 8.25
C LEU A 240 0.43 -35.67 8.09
N ARG A 241 0.38 -36.20 6.85
CA ARG A 241 0.63 -37.63 6.57
C ARG A 241 2.11 -38.01 6.59
N GLU A 242 3.01 -37.09 6.23
CA GLU A 242 4.46 -37.35 6.27
C GLU A 242 5.07 -37.21 7.67
N THR A 243 4.35 -36.59 8.62
CA THR A 243 4.78 -36.45 10.02
C THR A 243 4.17 -37.48 10.98
N SER A 244 3.37 -38.41 10.46
CA SER A 244 2.80 -39.52 11.22
C SER A 244 3.38 -40.87 10.79
N PHE A 245 4.68 -41.06 11.07
CA PHE A 245 5.33 -42.36 11.25
C PHE A 245 6.35 -42.30 12.39
#